data_AF-A0A662WLM6-F1
#
_entry.id   AF-A0A662WLM6-F1
#
_cell.length_a   1.000
_cell.length_b   1.000
_cell.length_c   1.000
_cell.angle_alpha   90.00
_cell.angle_beta   90.00
_cell.angle_gamma   90.00
#
_symmetry.space_group_name_H-M   'P 1'
#
loop_
_entity.id
_entity.type
_entity.pdbx_description
1 polymer ?
#
loop_
_entity_poly.entity_id
_entity_poly.type
_entity_poly.pdbx_seq_one_letter_code
_entity_poly.pdbx_strand_id
1 'polypeptide(L)'
;MVTLEICGIPVEFPFQPYDSQLIYMEKVILSLTSKQNAILESPTGTGKTLCLLCATLAWRRQFTKMLQRSKRANGINGSTAAKRPATLAYEGYDNAEEESEGPQVPRIIYSSRTHSQLKQVVQELKNTSYRPNVAVLGSREHLCVHDKVSQLKGTRQNLTSSGTLSPLDTTIKELGIDFPVRLENSHVVDSDQVWVGVVGTGVTGKRLNSSYNFRSTDAYLLELGNTIVNFTRLVPHGLLVFFPSYSILEESVERWQRPAVGESSSSIWNRIVQQKQAFVEPRGRVDFKAVVDEYHEAITDDPKGAVFFAVCRGKVPL
;
A
#
# COMPACT_ATOMS: atom_id res chain seq x y z
N MET A 1 -11.86 -14.47 20.16
CA MET A 1 -11.62 -13.17 20.81
C MET A 1 -10.71 -13.38 21.99
N VAL A 2 -9.59 -12.66 22.03
CA VAL A 2 -8.63 -12.61 23.14
C VAL A 2 -8.66 -11.21 23.72
N THR A 3 -8.52 -11.06 25.03
CA THR A 3 -8.36 -9.75 25.68
C THR A 3 -6.91 -9.56 26.06
N LEU A 4 -6.32 -8.47 25.56
CA LEU A 4 -4.92 -8.11 25.73
C LEU A 4 -4.86 -6.84 26.57
N GLU A 5 -3.92 -6.77 27.51
CA GLU A 5 -3.67 -5.55 28.27
C GLU A 5 -2.53 -4.78 27.61
N ILE A 6 -2.86 -3.67 26.95
CA ILE A 6 -1.89 -2.84 26.20
C ILE A 6 -1.94 -1.42 26.77
N CYS A 7 -0.83 -0.95 27.34
CA CYS A 7 -0.74 0.34 28.05
C CYS A 7 -1.85 0.54 29.10
N GLY A 8 -2.23 -0.52 29.83
CA GLY A 8 -3.31 -0.49 30.84
C GLY A 8 -4.72 -0.40 30.25
N ILE A 9 -4.89 -0.66 28.94
CA ILE A 9 -6.19 -0.68 28.26
C ILE A 9 -6.50 -2.12 27.83
N PRO A 10 -7.68 -2.65 28.17
CA PRO A 10 -8.12 -3.97 27.70
C PRO A 10 -8.58 -3.89 26.24
N VAL A 11 -7.75 -4.42 25.34
CA VAL A 11 -7.99 -4.52 23.90
C VAL A 11 -8.54 -5.91 23.58
N GLU A 12 -9.73 -5.97 22.98
CA GLU A 12 -10.31 -7.19 22.46
C GLU A 12 -9.87 -7.38 21.00
N PHE A 13 -9.16 -8.48 20.75
CA PHE A 13 -8.63 -8.81 19.43
C PHE A 13 -9.22 -10.13 18.93
N PRO A 14 -9.48 -10.31 17.62
CA PRO A 14 -10.18 -11.51 17.13
C PRO A 14 -9.44 -12.82 17.37
N PHE A 15 -8.10 -12.80 17.26
CA PHE A 15 -7.20 -13.95 17.39
C PHE A 15 -5.96 -13.58 18.24
N GLN A 16 -5.02 -14.50 18.43
CA GLN A 16 -3.76 -14.20 19.12
C GLN A 16 -2.87 -13.32 18.22
N PRO A 17 -2.53 -12.08 18.60
CA PRO A 17 -1.76 -11.18 17.76
C PRO A 17 -0.29 -11.59 17.63
N TYR A 18 0.32 -11.21 16.52
CA TYR A 18 1.79 -11.25 16.36
C TYR A 18 2.46 -10.11 17.14
N ASP A 19 3.76 -10.24 17.43
CA ASP A 19 4.52 -9.19 18.14
C ASP A 19 4.48 -7.84 17.42
N SER A 20 4.60 -7.86 16.09
CA SER A 20 4.49 -6.65 15.26
C SER A 20 3.12 -5.97 15.36
N GLN A 21 2.06 -6.72 15.61
CA GLN A 21 0.71 -6.21 15.83
C GLN A 21 0.56 -5.63 17.24
N LEU A 22 1.17 -6.26 18.25
CA LEU A 22 1.21 -5.75 19.63
C LEU A 22 1.90 -4.38 19.69
N ILE A 23 3.09 -4.26 19.10
CA ILE A 23 3.84 -3.00 19.02
C ILE A 23 3.03 -1.93 18.27
N TYR A 24 2.36 -2.31 17.17
CA TYR A 24 1.51 -1.40 16.42
C TYR A 24 0.36 -0.84 17.28
N MET A 25 -0.36 -1.72 17.98
CA MET A 25 -1.47 -1.33 18.86
C MET A 25 -0.99 -0.47 20.04
N GLU A 26 0.19 -0.77 20.60
CA GLU A 26 0.83 0.01 21.65
C GLU A 26 1.10 1.46 21.19
N LYS A 27 1.69 1.64 20.00
CA LYS A 27 1.97 2.97 19.45
C LYS A 27 0.70 3.77 19.14
N VAL A 28 -0.36 3.10 18.68
CA VAL A 28 -1.68 3.74 18.50
C VAL A 28 -2.23 4.23 19.85
N ILE A 29 -2.21 3.39 20.88
CA ILE A 29 -2.73 3.77 22.21
C ILE A 29 -1.89 4.89 22.82
N LEU A 30 -0.57 4.84 22.66
CA LEU A 30 0.36 5.86 23.11
C LEU A 30 0.07 7.22 22.45
N SER A 31 -0.13 7.26 21.14
CA SER A 31 -0.40 8.51 20.41
C SER A 31 -1.74 9.13 20.82
N LEU A 32 -2.76 8.30 21.00
CA LEU A 32 -4.08 8.74 21.47
C LEU A 32 -4.02 9.27 22.91
N THR A 33 -3.29 8.60 23.79
CA THR A 33 -3.15 8.99 25.20
C THR A 33 -2.33 10.27 25.37
N SER A 34 -1.25 10.40 24.60
CA SER A 34 -0.38 11.60 24.60
C SER A 34 -0.94 12.76 23.78
N LYS A 35 -2.02 12.55 23.01
CA LYS A 35 -2.59 13.52 22.06
C LYS A 35 -1.57 14.00 21.02
N GLN A 36 -0.71 13.10 20.57
CA GLN A 36 0.34 13.38 19.59
C GLN A 36 0.02 12.78 18.22
N ASN A 37 0.56 13.37 17.17
CA ASN A 37 0.52 12.79 15.84
C ASN A 37 1.39 11.54 15.80
N ALA A 38 0.92 10.52 15.07
CA ALA A 38 1.67 9.29 14.85
C ALA A 38 1.77 8.96 13.37
N ILE A 39 2.94 8.45 12.97
CA ILE A 39 3.17 7.83 11.66
C ILE A 39 3.60 6.38 11.90
N LEU A 40 2.80 5.45 11.37
CA LEU A 40 2.94 4.03 11.66
C LEU A 40 3.02 3.24 10.35
N GLU A 41 4.16 2.62 10.09
CA GLU A 41 4.39 1.72 8.97
C GLU A 41 4.54 0.27 9.45
N SER A 42 3.95 -0.65 8.70
CA SER A 42 4.24 -2.07 8.83
C SER A 42 4.20 -2.75 7.44
N PRO A 43 4.63 -4.01 7.30
CA PRO A 43 4.49 -4.72 6.04
C PRO A 43 3.03 -4.93 5.63
N THR A 44 2.76 -5.12 4.33
CA THR A 44 1.43 -5.50 3.84
C THR A 44 1.05 -6.89 4.34
N GLY A 45 -0.24 -7.13 4.58
CA GLY A 45 -0.73 -8.43 5.07
C GLY A 45 -0.64 -8.63 6.58
N THR A 46 -0.03 -7.74 7.35
CA THR A 46 0.11 -7.88 8.82
C THR A 46 -1.11 -7.39 9.61
N GLY A 47 -2.25 -7.12 8.97
CA GLY A 47 -3.48 -6.70 9.66
C GLY A 47 -3.48 -5.28 10.24
N LYS A 48 -2.79 -4.32 9.61
CA LYS A 48 -2.73 -2.90 10.04
C LYS A 48 -4.09 -2.31 10.40
N THR A 49 -5.06 -2.49 9.51
CA THR A 49 -6.42 -1.96 9.65
C THR A 49 -7.09 -2.50 10.92
N LEU A 50 -6.95 -3.81 11.16
CA LEU A 50 -7.53 -4.46 12.32
C LEU A 50 -6.88 -3.98 13.62
N CYS A 51 -5.53 -3.90 13.65
CA CYS A 51 -4.78 -3.37 14.79
C CYS A 51 -5.21 -1.93 15.13
N LEU A 52 -5.28 -1.07 14.11
CA LEU A 52 -5.68 0.32 14.25
C LEU A 52 -7.10 0.45 14.81
N LEU A 53 -8.07 -0.32 14.28
CA LEU A 53 -9.45 -0.29 14.73
C LEU A 53 -9.58 -0.78 16.18
N CYS A 54 -9.02 -1.95 16.51
CA CYS A 54 -9.10 -2.53 17.84
C CYS A 54 -8.48 -1.61 18.90
N ALA A 55 -7.24 -1.13 18.67
CA ALA A 55 -6.56 -0.22 19.59
C ALA A 55 -7.32 1.09 19.82
N THR A 56 -7.77 1.72 18.73
CA THR A 56 -8.48 3.03 18.80
C THR A 56 -9.83 2.89 19.51
N LEU A 57 -10.59 1.83 19.20
CA LEU A 57 -11.92 1.61 19.79
C LEU A 57 -11.82 1.15 21.25
N ALA A 58 -10.82 0.34 21.60
CA ALA A 58 -10.51 -0.01 22.99
C ALA A 58 -10.22 1.24 23.82
N TRP A 59 -9.32 2.09 23.32
CA TRP A 59 -8.94 3.33 23.97
C TRP A 59 -10.14 4.26 24.17
N ARG A 60 -10.94 4.48 23.12
CA ARG A 60 -12.13 5.35 23.21
C ARG A 60 -13.18 4.81 24.20
N ARG A 61 -13.38 3.49 24.23
CA ARG A 61 -14.29 2.83 25.19
C ARG A 61 -13.82 3.06 26.62
N GLN A 62 -12.52 2.93 26.88
CA GLN A 62 -11.92 3.16 28.20
C GLN A 62 -12.00 4.64 28.60
N PHE A 63 -11.64 5.55 27.69
CA PHE A 63 -11.73 6.99 27.90
C PHE A 63 -13.15 7.44 28.26
N THR A 64 -14.16 6.90 27.55
CA THR A 64 -15.58 7.18 27.84
C THR A 64 -15.98 6.72 29.24
N LYS A 65 -15.54 5.52 29.66
CA LYS A 65 -15.80 5.01 31.03
C LYS A 65 -15.14 5.89 32.09
N MET A 66 -13.91 6.34 31.87
CA MET A 66 -13.20 7.24 32.77
C MET A 66 -13.95 8.57 32.92
N LEU A 67 -14.42 9.15 31.80
CA LEU A 67 -15.19 10.39 31.81
C LEU A 67 -16.51 10.24 32.57
N GLN A 68 -17.24 9.14 32.36
CA GLN A 68 -18.48 8.85 33.09
C GLN A 68 -18.26 8.70 34.60
N ARG A 69 -17.16 8.05 35.01
CA ARG A 69 -16.78 7.90 36.43
C ARG A 69 -16.46 9.25 37.05
N SER A 70 -15.71 10.11 36.37
CA SER A 70 -15.40 11.46 36.83
C SER A 70 -16.64 12.34 36.98
N LYS A 71 -17.60 12.27 36.03
CA LYS A 71 -18.89 12.98 36.14
C LYS A 71 -19.73 12.52 37.33
N ARG A 72 -19.75 11.20 37.62
CA ARG A 72 -20.45 10.65 38.79
C ARG A 72 -19.79 11.06 40.10
N ALA A 73 -18.46 11.09 40.16
CA ALA A 73 -17.71 11.52 41.34
C ALA A 73 -17.91 13.02 41.65
N ASN A 74 -18.11 13.85 40.62
CA ASN A 74 -18.32 15.30 40.77
C ASN A 74 -19.80 15.71 40.99
N GLY A 75 -20.73 14.76 41.17
CA GLY A 75 -22.11 15.06 41.59
C GLY A 75 -22.98 15.85 40.60
N ILE A 76 -22.58 15.98 39.34
CA ILE A 76 -23.37 16.70 38.33
C ILE A 76 -24.48 15.78 37.80
N ASN A 77 -25.66 15.84 38.43
CA ASN A 77 -26.90 15.25 37.91
C ASN A 77 -27.45 16.09 36.76
N GLY A 78 -26.79 16.05 35.61
CA GLY A 78 -27.35 16.53 34.36
C GLY A 78 -28.09 15.40 33.66
N SER A 79 -29.42 15.45 33.63
CA SER A 79 -30.23 14.66 32.69
C SER A 79 -29.92 15.13 31.27
N THR A 80 -28.83 14.65 30.68
CA THR A 80 -28.56 14.86 29.26
C THR A 80 -29.46 13.90 28.49
N ALA A 81 -30.69 14.33 28.19
CA ALA A 81 -31.34 13.91 26.96
C ALA A 81 -30.30 14.10 25.85
N ALA A 82 -30.01 13.03 25.12
CA ALA A 82 -29.04 13.06 24.03
C ALA A 82 -29.46 14.17 23.05
N LYS A 83 -28.79 15.32 23.09
CA LYS A 83 -28.86 16.28 21.98
C LYS A 83 -28.39 15.51 20.75
N ARG A 84 -29.32 15.22 19.83
CA ARG A 84 -28.98 14.79 18.47
C ARG A 84 -27.98 15.82 17.93
N PRO A 85 -26.84 15.40 17.35
CA PRO A 85 -25.94 16.37 16.77
C PRO A 85 -26.68 17.09 15.65
N ALA A 86 -26.54 18.41 15.64
CA ALA A 86 -27.07 19.28 14.60
C ALA A 86 -26.77 18.66 13.22
N THR A 87 -27.83 18.44 12.46
CA THR A 87 -27.76 18.33 11.00
C THR A 87 -26.87 19.44 10.46
N LEU A 88 -26.04 19.11 9.46
CA LEU A 88 -25.17 20.03 8.74
C LEU A 88 -25.87 21.37 8.45
N ALA A 89 -25.65 22.36 9.31
CA ALA A 89 -25.86 23.75 8.99
C ALA A 89 -24.44 24.33 8.82
N TYR A 90 -24.10 24.61 7.56
CA TYR A 90 -23.02 25.51 7.22
C TYR A 90 -23.52 26.90 7.59
N GLU A 91 -23.24 27.34 8.82
CA GLU A 91 -23.44 28.73 9.21
C GLU A 91 -22.07 29.38 9.28
N GLY A 92 -21.99 30.49 8.54
CA GLY A 92 -20.78 31.26 8.33
C GLY A 92 -20.22 31.83 9.63
N TYR A 93 -19.01 32.37 9.50
CA TYR A 93 -18.35 33.23 10.48
C TYR A 93 -19.35 34.00 11.35
N ASP A 94 -19.45 33.62 12.62
CA ASP A 94 -19.75 34.55 13.70
C ASP A 94 -19.22 34.00 15.03
N ASN A 95 -18.66 34.93 15.79
CA ASN A 95 -17.79 34.74 16.95
C ASN A 95 -18.37 33.79 18.00
N ALA A 96 -17.63 32.75 18.38
CA ALA A 96 -17.96 31.87 19.50
C ALA A 96 -17.05 32.18 20.69
N GLU A 97 -17.66 32.72 21.74
CA GLU A 97 -17.09 32.84 23.09
C GLU A 97 -16.59 31.47 23.56
N GLU A 98 -15.37 31.42 24.12
CA GLU A 98 -14.76 30.21 24.68
C GLU A 98 -15.49 29.80 25.99
N GLU A 99 -16.64 29.14 25.88
CA GLU A 99 -17.13 28.32 26.98
C GLU A 99 -16.22 27.08 27.11
N SER A 100 -15.56 26.95 28.26
CA SER A 100 -14.68 25.80 28.54
C SER A 100 -15.52 24.51 28.70
N GLU A 101 -15.92 23.91 27.58
CA GLU A 101 -16.57 22.60 27.58
C GLU A 101 -15.57 21.56 28.10
N GLY A 102 -15.90 20.94 29.23
CA GLY A 102 -15.09 19.88 29.83
C GLY A 102 -14.81 18.72 28.85
N PRO A 103 -13.87 17.81 29.19
CA PRO A 103 -13.37 16.81 28.24
C PRO A 103 -14.50 16.00 27.60
N GLN A 104 -14.67 16.12 26.29
CA GLN A 104 -15.67 15.36 25.52
C GLN A 104 -15.11 14.03 25.03
N VAL A 105 -15.99 13.07 24.74
CA VAL A 105 -15.59 11.80 24.12
C VAL A 105 -15.08 12.08 22.70
N PRO A 106 -13.83 11.72 22.37
CA PRO A 106 -13.25 12.00 21.06
C PRO A 106 -14.06 11.36 19.92
N ARG A 107 -14.21 12.11 18.83
CA ARG A 107 -14.76 11.63 17.57
C ARG A 107 -13.63 11.02 16.74
N ILE A 108 -13.84 9.80 16.26
CA ILE A 108 -12.88 9.12 15.37
C ILE A 108 -13.31 9.41 13.94
N ILE A 109 -12.40 9.96 13.14
CA ILE A 109 -12.58 10.14 11.70
C ILE A 109 -11.60 9.19 11.01
N TYR A 110 -12.12 8.29 10.19
CA TYR A 110 -11.31 7.38 9.38
C TYR A 110 -11.32 7.86 7.93
N SER A 111 -10.16 8.26 7.43
CA SER A 111 -9.97 8.64 6.03
C SER A 111 -9.29 7.51 5.25
N SER A 112 -9.67 7.35 3.99
CA SER A 112 -8.98 6.46 3.07
C SER A 112 -9.02 7.02 1.66
N ARG A 113 -8.18 6.49 0.77
CA ARG A 113 -8.08 6.97 -0.60
C ARG A 113 -9.23 6.49 -1.49
N THR A 114 -9.79 5.31 -1.23
CA THR A 114 -10.83 4.72 -2.10
C THR A 114 -12.02 4.15 -1.32
N HIS A 115 -13.19 4.14 -1.97
CA HIS A 115 -14.37 3.47 -1.41
C HIS A 115 -14.17 1.97 -1.21
N SER A 116 -13.36 1.30 -2.04
CA SER A 116 -13.02 -0.11 -1.83
C SER A 116 -12.21 -0.31 -0.54
N GLN A 117 -11.30 0.60 -0.20
CA GLN A 117 -10.58 0.58 1.08
C GLN A 117 -11.54 0.80 2.26
N LEU A 118 -12.49 1.73 2.16
CA LEU A 118 -13.52 1.89 3.19
C LEU A 118 -14.39 0.63 3.36
N LYS A 119 -14.79 -0.02 2.26
CA LYS A 119 -15.55 -1.28 2.32
C LYS A 119 -14.75 -2.35 3.06
N GLN A 120 -13.44 -2.46 2.80
CA GLN A 120 -12.56 -3.39 3.50
C GLN A 120 -12.47 -3.07 5.00
N VAL A 121 -12.34 -1.79 5.37
CA VAL A 121 -12.31 -1.34 6.77
C VAL A 121 -13.61 -1.67 7.49
N VAL A 122 -14.75 -1.47 6.84
CA VAL A 122 -16.07 -1.83 7.39
C VAL A 122 -16.18 -3.34 7.58
N GLN A 123 -15.63 -4.14 6.67
CA GLN A 123 -15.60 -5.60 6.80
C GLN A 123 -14.71 -6.04 7.97
N GLU A 124 -13.52 -5.46 8.12
CA GLU A 124 -12.64 -5.71 9.27
C GLU A 124 -13.30 -5.31 10.59
N LEU A 125 -14.01 -4.18 10.63
CA LEU A 125 -14.73 -3.74 11.82
C LEU A 125 -15.77 -4.77 12.29
N LYS A 126 -16.48 -5.42 11.35
CA LYS A 126 -17.44 -6.49 11.67
C LYS A 126 -16.78 -7.70 12.32
N ASN A 127 -15.51 -7.97 11.98
CA ASN A 127 -14.73 -9.06 12.55
C ASN A 127 -14.28 -8.78 14.00
N THR A 128 -14.41 -7.54 14.48
CA THR A 128 -14.14 -7.17 15.88
C THR A 128 -15.37 -7.34 16.77
N SER A 129 -15.18 -7.30 18.09
CA SER A 129 -16.28 -7.23 19.08
C SER A 129 -16.83 -5.81 19.25
N TYR A 130 -16.15 -4.80 18.68
CA TYR A 130 -16.55 -3.41 18.79
C TYR A 130 -17.73 -3.09 17.87
N ARG A 131 -18.68 -2.30 18.37
CA ARG A 131 -19.90 -1.88 17.65
C ARG A 131 -20.11 -0.37 17.73
N PRO A 132 -19.23 0.46 17.14
CA PRO A 132 -19.43 1.91 17.13
C PRO A 132 -20.55 2.30 16.16
N ASN A 133 -21.21 3.44 16.42
CA ASN A 133 -22.05 4.10 15.41
C ASN A 133 -21.15 4.69 14.33
N VAL A 134 -21.35 4.26 13.08
CA VAL A 134 -20.55 4.69 11.92
C VAL A 134 -21.46 5.37 10.92
N ALA A 135 -21.03 6.50 10.38
CA ALA A 135 -21.66 7.17 9.25
C ALA A 135 -20.59 7.55 8.22
N VAL A 136 -20.91 7.43 6.94
CA VAL A 136 -20.03 7.88 5.86
C VAL A 136 -20.30 9.35 5.61
N LEU A 137 -19.32 10.20 5.93
CA LEU A 137 -19.48 11.66 5.89
C LEU A 137 -19.40 12.26 4.48
N GLY A 138 -18.76 11.56 3.53
CA GLY A 138 -18.78 11.94 2.12
C GLY A 138 -17.62 11.35 1.33
N SER A 139 -17.62 11.61 0.03
CA SER A 139 -16.57 11.19 -0.90
C SER A 139 -16.06 12.36 -1.70
N ARG A 140 -14.91 12.18 -2.35
CA ARG A 140 -14.35 13.16 -3.29
C ARG A 140 -15.38 13.56 -4.35
N GLU A 141 -16.23 12.64 -4.82
CA GLU A 141 -17.26 12.92 -5.83
C GLU A 141 -18.31 13.93 -5.35
N HIS A 142 -18.49 14.07 -4.04
CA HIS A 142 -19.53 14.92 -3.45
C HIS A 142 -18.99 16.14 -2.70
N LEU A 143 -17.74 16.07 -2.19
CA LEU A 143 -17.16 17.10 -1.30
C LEU A 143 -15.86 17.73 -1.83
N CYS A 144 -15.36 17.33 -3.01
CA CYS A 144 -14.15 17.93 -3.55
C CYS A 144 -14.45 19.31 -4.14
N VAL A 145 -13.94 20.35 -3.48
CA VAL A 145 -14.06 21.76 -3.90
C VAL A 145 -13.25 22.12 -5.15
N HIS A 146 -12.36 21.22 -5.59
CA HIS A 146 -11.51 21.46 -6.73
C HIS A 146 -12.09 20.77 -7.97
N ASP A 147 -12.75 21.52 -8.86
CA ASP A 147 -13.47 21.00 -10.03
C ASP A 147 -12.64 20.02 -10.88
N LYS A 148 -11.40 20.40 -11.19
CA LYS A 148 -10.47 19.56 -11.96
C LYS A 148 -10.18 18.21 -11.30
N VAL A 149 -10.19 18.14 -9.96
CA VAL A 149 -9.88 16.94 -9.17
C VAL A 149 -11.14 16.10 -8.90
N SER A 150 -12.28 16.75 -8.67
CA SER A 150 -13.58 16.10 -8.52
C SER A 150 -13.93 15.23 -9.74
N GLN A 151 -13.62 15.74 -10.93
CA GLN A 151 -13.87 15.08 -12.22
C GLN A 151 -12.88 13.93 -12.56
N LEU A 152 -11.82 13.72 -11.79
CA LEU A 152 -10.79 12.71 -12.10
C LEU A 152 -11.27 11.29 -11.84
N LYS A 153 -11.76 10.56 -12.85
CA LYS A 153 -12.09 9.15 -12.68
C LYS A 153 -10.85 8.24 -12.74
N GLY A 154 -10.75 7.33 -11.77
CA GLY A 154 -10.19 5.96 -11.86
C GLY A 154 -8.74 5.66 -12.29
N THR A 155 -8.02 6.55 -12.98
CA THR A 155 -6.76 6.15 -13.63
C THR A 155 -5.59 7.11 -13.43
N ARG A 156 -5.82 8.42 -13.22
CA ARG A 156 -4.74 9.40 -12.98
C ARG A 156 -4.29 9.51 -11.52
N GLN A 157 -5.08 9.04 -10.55
CA GLN A 157 -4.77 9.13 -9.10
C GLN A 157 -4.18 7.86 -8.48
N ASN A 158 -4.14 6.75 -9.22
CA ASN A 158 -3.59 5.48 -8.71
C ASN A 158 -2.06 5.41 -8.79
N LEU A 159 -1.37 6.46 -9.24
CA LEU A 159 0.06 6.43 -9.52
C LEU A 159 0.98 6.71 -8.31
N THR A 160 0.43 7.03 -7.14
CA THR A 160 1.24 7.29 -5.92
C THR A 160 0.67 6.56 -4.71
N SER A 161 0.36 5.27 -4.85
CA SER A 161 0.22 4.41 -3.66
C SER A 161 1.56 3.71 -3.44
N SER A 162 2.44 4.33 -2.67
CA SER A 162 3.57 3.60 -2.12
C SER A 162 3.00 2.68 -1.04
N GLY A 163 3.08 1.36 -1.28
CA GLY A 163 2.84 0.34 -0.25
C GLY A 163 3.94 0.32 0.83
N THR A 164 4.97 1.13 0.64
CA THR A 164 6.11 1.37 1.50
C THR A 164 6.25 2.87 1.69
N LEU A 165 6.04 3.40 2.90
CA LEU A 165 6.32 4.81 3.18
C LEU A 165 7.84 4.99 3.37
N SER A 166 8.64 4.44 2.47
CA SER A 166 10.10 4.50 2.56
C SER A 166 10.67 5.54 1.59
N PRO A 167 11.57 6.44 2.04
CA PRO A 167 11.96 6.69 3.44
C PRO A 167 10.91 7.52 4.20
N LEU A 168 10.59 7.11 5.43
CA LEU A 168 9.61 7.78 6.30
C LEU A 168 10.01 9.25 6.56
N ASP A 169 11.31 9.50 6.74
CA ASP A 169 11.83 10.84 7.01
C ASP A 169 11.55 11.83 5.88
N THR A 170 11.59 11.38 4.63
CA THR A 170 11.25 12.24 3.49
C THR A 170 9.77 12.60 3.53
N THR A 171 8.90 11.61 3.81
CA THR A 171 7.45 11.85 3.91
C THR A 171 7.11 12.79 5.05
N ILE A 172 7.76 12.65 6.21
CA ILE A 172 7.56 13.53 7.37
C ILE A 172 7.94 14.97 7.02
N LYS A 173 9.09 15.16 6.36
CA LYS A 173 9.55 16.50 5.93
C LYS A 173 8.58 17.14 4.94
N GLU A 174 8.07 16.39 3.98
CA GLU A 174 7.09 16.88 3.00
C GLU A 174 5.76 17.27 3.64
N LEU A 175 5.32 16.58 4.69
CA LEU A 175 4.06 16.89 5.39
C LEU A 175 4.16 18.13 6.28
N GLY A 176 5.37 18.58 6.63
CA GLY A 176 5.57 19.80 7.42
C GLY A 176 4.99 19.77 8.84
N ILE A 177 4.69 18.57 9.37
CA ILE A 177 4.13 18.36 10.70
C ILE A 177 5.01 17.40 11.50
N ASP A 178 5.08 17.62 12.82
CA ASP A 178 5.85 16.75 13.70
C ASP A 178 5.07 15.48 14.05
N PHE A 179 5.79 14.35 14.08
CA PHE A 179 5.30 13.03 14.44
C PHE A 179 6.18 12.46 15.57
N PRO A 180 5.87 12.77 16.84
CA PRO A 180 6.63 12.27 17.99
C PRO A 180 6.52 10.75 18.16
N VAL A 181 5.40 10.15 17.73
CA VAL A 181 5.19 8.70 17.76
C VAL A 181 5.47 8.12 16.37
N ARG A 182 6.52 7.30 16.27
CA ARG A 182 6.96 6.67 15.02
C ARG A 182 7.06 5.16 15.19
N LEU A 183 6.72 4.43 14.14
CA LEU A 183 6.92 3.00 14.04
C LEU A 183 7.23 2.60 12.61
N GLU A 184 8.30 1.82 12.44
CA GLU A 184 8.63 1.09 11.22
C GLU A 184 8.92 -0.36 11.64
N ASN A 185 7.97 -1.26 11.40
CA ASN A 185 8.17 -2.68 11.73
C ASN A 185 9.18 -3.30 10.75
N SER A 186 10.08 -4.13 11.27
CA SER A 186 10.98 -4.96 10.45
C SER A 186 10.19 -5.86 9.50
N HIS A 187 10.76 -6.07 8.30
CA HIS A 187 10.18 -6.97 7.30
C HIS A 187 10.11 -8.41 7.85
N VAL A 188 9.00 -9.10 7.56
CA VAL A 188 8.73 -10.49 8.04
C VAL A 188 9.56 -11.54 7.28
N VAL A 189 10.46 -11.11 6.39
CA VAL A 189 11.23 -11.98 5.51
C VAL A 189 12.69 -11.88 5.91
N ASP A 190 13.27 -13.03 6.27
CA ASP A 190 14.68 -13.11 6.66
C ASP A 190 15.60 -12.85 5.45
N SER A 191 16.81 -12.34 5.70
CA SER A 191 17.73 -11.92 4.64
C SER A 191 18.22 -13.06 3.75
N ASP A 192 18.12 -14.31 4.21
CA ASP A 192 18.42 -15.52 3.44
C ASP A 192 17.32 -15.88 2.44
N GLN A 193 16.10 -15.37 2.61
CA GLN A 193 14.96 -15.62 1.72
C GLN A 193 14.90 -14.63 0.54
N VAL A 194 15.68 -13.54 0.57
CA VAL A 194 15.68 -12.51 -0.48
C VAL A 194 17.11 -12.04 -0.77
N TRP A 195 17.52 -12.18 -2.03
CA TRP A 195 18.74 -11.55 -2.53
C TRP A 195 18.42 -10.30 -3.35
N VAL A 196 19.10 -9.20 -3.04
CA VAL A 196 19.00 -7.93 -3.78
C VAL A 196 20.37 -7.57 -4.32
N GLY A 197 20.44 -7.28 -5.62
CA GLY A 197 21.68 -6.86 -6.27
C GLY A 197 21.44 -5.92 -7.45
N VAL A 198 22.47 -5.18 -7.81
CA VAL A 198 22.48 -4.27 -8.96
C VAL A 198 23.41 -4.81 -10.03
N VAL A 199 22.86 -5.07 -11.22
CA VAL A 199 23.62 -5.50 -12.39
C VAL A 199 23.94 -4.27 -13.24
N GLY A 200 25.11 -3.67 -13.03
CA GLY A 200 25.54 -2.46 -13.74
C GLY A 200 26.13 -2.72 -15.14
N THR A 201 26.56 -3.95 -15.39
CA THR A 201 27.31 -4.34 -16.60
C THR A 201 26.73 -5.64 -17.13
N GLY A 202 26.50 -5.71 -18.44
CA GLY A 202 25.97 -6.91 -19.09
C GLY A 202 27.04 -7.93 -19.44
N VAL A 203 26.62 -8.96 -20.16
CA VAL A 203 27.42 -10.16 -20.45
C VAL A 203 28.62 -9.92 -21.37
N THR A 204 28.61 -8.84 -22.17
CA THR A 204 29.73 -8.46 -23.04
C THR A 204 30.63 -7.40 -22.40
N GLY A 205 30.40 -7.04 -21.14
CA GLY A 205 31.15 -6.02 -20.42
C GLY A 205 30.67 -4.60 -20.68
N LYS A 206 29.57 -4.41 -21.44
CA LYS A 206 28.98 -3.09 -21.68
C LYS A 206 28.11 -2.65 -20.51
N ARG A 207 28.14 -1.36 -20.21
CA ARG A 207 27.33 -0.78 -19.12
C ARG A 207 25.84 -0.82 -19.48
N LEU A 208 25.01 -1.34 -18.56
CA LEU A 208 23.56 -1.29 -18.67
C LEU A 208 23.07 0.09 -18.23
N ASN A 209 22.91 1.00 -19.19
CA ASN A 209 22.47 2.37 -18.93
C ASN A 209 21.15 2.69 -19.65
N SER A 210 20.05 2.71 -18.90
CA SER A 210 18.70 3.01 -19.40
C SER A 210 18.37 4.51 -19.42
N SER A 211 19.37 5.41 -19.33
CA SER A 211 19.13 6.85 -19.45
C SER A 211 18.56 7.20 -20.84
N TYR A 212 17.83 8.31 -20.92
CA TYR A 212 17.15 8.76 -22.15
C TYR A 212 18.04 8.69 -23.41
N ASN A 213 19.31 9.08 -23.29
CA ASN A 213 20.25 9.11 -24.41
C ASN A 213 20.69 7.73 -24.91
N PHE A 214 20.60 6.69 -24.07
CA PHE A 214 21.18 5.36 -24.36
C PHE A 214 20.13 4.26 -24.50
N ARG A 215 18.94 4.43 -23.90
CA ARG A 215 17.91 3.39 -23.82
C ARG A 215 17.38 2.87 -25.17
N SER A 216 17.47 3.68 -26.21
CA SER A 216 17.05 3.35 -27.58
C SER A 216 18.22 2.95 -28.49
N THR A 217 19.43 2.85 -27.94
CA THR A 217 20.60 2.44 -28.72
C THR A 217 20.63 0.93 -28.91
N ASP A 218 21.02 0.49 -30.10
CA ASP A 218 21.15 -0.92 -30.44
C ASP A 218 22.06 -1.68 -29.47
N ALA A 219 23.19 -1.05 -29.11
CA ALA A 219 24.16 -1.60 -28.17
C ALA A 219 23.55 -1.88 -26.79
N TYR A 220 22.70 -0.98 -26.28
CA TYR A 220 22.02 -1.16 -25.00
C TYR A 220 20.95 -2.25 -25.08
N LEU A 221 20.09 -2.22 -26.10
CA LEU A 221 19.00 -3.18 -26.26
C LEU A 221 19.53 -4.61 -26.42
N LEU A 222 20.59 -4.79 -27.22
CA LEU A 222 21.27 -6.07 -27.36
C LEU A 222 21.90 -6.54 -26.05
N GLU A 223 22.59 -5.66 -25.32
CA GLU A 223 23.23 -6.01 -24.07
C GLU A 223 22.22 -6.41 -22.99
N LEU A 224 21.11 -5.68 -22.89
CA LEU A 224 20.01 -5.97 -21.98
C LEU A 224 19.39 -7.34 -22.30
N GLY A 225 19.08 -7.58 -23.57
CA GLY A 225 18.47 -8.84 -24.01
C GLY A 225 19.38 -10.05 -23.76
N ASN A 226 20.67 -9.93 -24.07
CA ASN A 226 21.64 -10.99 -23.78
C ASN A 226 21.81 -11.24 -22.27
N THR A 227 21.73 -10.19 -21.46
CA THR A 227 21.76 -10.31 -20.00
C THR A 227 20.53 -11.05 -19.48
N ILE A 228 19.34 -10.74 -20.01
CA ILE A 228 18.09 -11.45 -19.67
C ILE A 228 18.16 -12.93 -20.07
N VAL A 229 18.75 -13.27 -21.23
CA VAL A 229 18.96 -14.67 -21.64
C VAL A 229 19.80 -15.46 -20.61
N ASN A 230 20.74 -14.82 -19.93
CA ASN A 230 21.48 -15.50 -18.86
C ASN A 230 20.60 -15.72 -17.63
N PHE A 231 19.74 -14.76 -17.26
CA PHE A 231 18.78 -14.95 -16.17
C PHE A 231 17.76 -16.04 -16.47
N THR A 232 17.25 -16.14 -17.70
CA THR A 232 16.28 -17.19 -18.06
C THR A 232 16.87 -18.60 -17.95
N ARG A 233 18.20 -18.76 -18.03
CA ARG A 233 18.90 -20.04 -17.83
C ARG A 233 19.12 -20.39 -16.37
N LEU A 234 19.27 -19.39 -15.51
CA LEU A 234 19.65 -19.56 -14.10
C LEU A 234 18.45 -19.57 -13.16
N VAL A 235 17.41 -18.80 -13.46
CA VAL A 235 16.23 -18.66 -12.60
C VAL A 235 15.24 -19.79 -12.91
N PRO A 236 14.97 -20.70 -11.96
CA PRO A 236 14.03 -21.79 -12.17
C PRO A 236 12.59 -21.25 -12.16
N HIS A 237 11.68 -21.98 -12.80
CA HIS A 237 10.24 -21.66 -12.84
C HIS A 237 9.96 -20.26 -13.44
N GLY A 238 9.65 -19.25 -12.64
CA GLY A 238 9.18 -17.94 -13.09
C GLY A 238 10.25 -16.84 -13.09
N LEU A 239 10.32 -16.06 -14.17
CA LEU A 239 11.09 -14.82 -14.25
C LEU A 239 10.18 -13.63 -14.57
N LEU A 240 10.26 -12.58 -13.76
CA LEU A 240 9.48 -11.36 -13.95
C LEU A 240 10.42 -10.21 -14.30
N VAL A 241 10.18 -9.56 -15.44
CA VAL A 241 11.02 -8.48 -15.96
C VAL A 241 10.18 -7.23 -16.13
N PHE A 242 10.48 -6.19 -15.35
CA PHE A 242 9.75 -4.92 -15.39
C PHE A 242 10.48 -3.84 -16.17
N PHE A 243 9.76 -3.19 -17.07
CA PHE A 243 10.20 -2.02 -17.82
C PHE A 243 9.57 -0.73 -17.28
N PRO A 244 10.25 0.42 -17.40
CA PRO A 244 9.71 1.70 -16.94
C PRO A 244 8.56 2.24 -17.80
N SER A 245 8.39 1.77 -19.03
CA SER A 245 7.26 2.15 -19.90
C SER A 245 6.99 1.12 -21.00
N TYR A 246 5.78 1.15 -21.57
CA TYR A 246 5.42 0.33 -22.73
C TYR A 246 6.28 0.62 -23.95
N SER A 247 6.66 1.88 -24.16
CA SER A 247 7.51 2.26 -25.29
C SER A 247 8.84 1.51 -25.24
N ILE A 248 9.47 1.41 -24.06
CA ILE A 248 10.76 0.74 -23.91
C ILE A 248 10.60 -0.78 -23.97
N LEU A 249 9.52 -1.32 -23.40
CA LEU A 249 9.18 -2.74 -23.50
C LEU A 249 9.05 -3.17 -24.97
N GLU A 250 8.24 -2.47 -25.75
CA GLU A 250 7.98 -2.80 -27.14
C GLU A 250 9.23 -2.62 -28.01
N GLU A 251 9.97 -1.53 -27.85
CA GLU A 251 11.22 -1.30 -28.57
C GLU A 251 12.25 -2.41 -28.27
N SER A 252 12.32 -2.87 -27.02
CA SER A 252 13.19 -3.98 -26.63
C SER A 252 12.77 -5.30 -27.27
N VAL A 253 11.49 -5.66 -27.15
CA VAL A 253 10.94 -6.91 -27.71
C VAL A 253 11.08 -6.93 -29.23
N GLU A 254 10.72 -5.85 -29.91
CA GLU A 254 10.86 -5.71 -31.37
C GLU A 254 12.32 -5.91 -31.78
N ARG A 255 13.26 -5.30 -31.06
CA ARG A 255 14.69 -5.44 -31.36
C ARG A 255 15.20 -6.86 -31.13
N TRP A 256 14.71 -7.55 -30.11
CA TRP A 256 15.12 -8.91 -29.77
C TRP A 256 14.55 -9.98 -30.70
N GLN A 257 13.42 -9.70 -31.35
CA GLN A 257 12.83 -10.56 -32.36
C GLN A 257 13.61 -10.52 -33.68
N ARG A 258 14.24 -9.38 -34.01
CA ARG A 258 15.07 -9.25 -35.21
C ARG A 258 16.41 -10.00 -35.05
N PRO A 259 16.79 -10.86 -36.02
CA PRO A 259 18.11 -11.49 -36.03
C PRO A 259 19.21 -10.46 -36.25
N ALA A 260 20.43 -10.74 -35.78
CA ALA A 260 21.58 -9.89 -36.03
C ALA A 260 21.94 -9.93 -37.53
N VAL A 261 22.30 -8.77 -38.09
CA VAL A 261 22.69 -8.66 -39.49
C VAL A 261 24.01 -9.40 -39.71
N GLY A 262 24.00 -10.43 -40.55
CA GLY A 262 25.21 -11.15 -40.98
C GLY A 262 25.57 -12.41 -40.18
N GLU A 263 24.77 -12.82 -39.20
CA GLU A 263 24.99 -14.05 -38.43
C GLU A 263 23.82 -15.04 -38.61
N SER A 264 24.13 -16.34 -38.78
CA SER A 264 23.15 -17.44 -38.73
C SER A 264 22.59 -17.68 -37.31
N SER A 265 22.90 -16.79 -36.36
CA SER A 265 22.51 -16.90 -34.96
C SER A 265 21.00 -16.70 -34.78
N SER A 266 20.40 -17.51 -33.92
CA SER A 266 19.01 -17.31 -33.49
C SER A 266 18.85 -15.94 -32.81
N SER A 267 17.70 -15.29 -33.05
CA SER A 267 17.38 -14.02 -32.41
C SER A 267 17.40 -14.15 -30.87
N ILE A 268 17.62 -13.04 -30.17
CA ILE A 268 17.62 -13.02 -28.70
C ILE A 268 16.28 -13.56 -28.19
N TRP A 269 15.17 -13.19 -28.83
CA TRP A 269 13.84 -13.67 -28.48
C TRP A 269 13.74 -15.19 -28.57
N ASN A 270 14.24 -15.79 -29.66
CA ASN A 270 14.24 -17.24 -29.81
C ASN A 270 15.07 -17.93 -28.73
N ARG A 271 16.19 -17.34 -28.32
CA ARG A 271 17.01 -17.85 -27.22
C ARG A 271 16.29 -17.78 -25.87
N ILE A 272 15.44 -16.77 -25.66
CA ILE A 272 14.58 -16.68 -24.47
C ILE A 272 13.51 -17.78 -24.52
N VAL A 273 12.76 -17.88 -25.62
CA VAL A 273 11.65 -18.83 -25.78
C VAL A 273 12.11 -20.29 -25.72
N GLN A 274 13.35 -20.58 -26.15
CA GLN A 274 13.95 -21.90 -26.00
C GLN A 274 14.10 -22.34 -24.54
N GLN A 275 14.31 -21.37 -23.63
CA GLN A 275 14.53 -21.61 -22.20
C GLN A 275 13.25 -21.48 -21.38
N LYS A 276 12.38 -20.51 -21.71
CA LYS A 276 11.13 -20.23 -20.97
C LYS A 276 10.05 -19.72 -21.91
N GLN A 277 8.80 -20.12 -21.68
CA GLN A 277 7.67 -19.53 -22.40
C GLN A 277 7.60 -18.02 -22.09
N ALA A 278 7.53 -17.19 -23.12
CA ALA A 278 7.59 -15.73 -22.98
C ALA A 278 6.20 -15.09 -23.13
N PHE A 279 5.82 -14.30 -22.14
CA PHE A 279 4.58 -13.55 -22.08
C PHE A 279 4.88 -12.05 -22.02
N VAL A 280 4.08 -11.22 -22.69
CA VAL A 280 4.27 -9.77 -22.75
C VAL A 280 2.99 -9.07 -22.35
N GLU A 281 3.09 -8.10 -21.44
CA GLU A 281 1.94 -7.31 -20.99
C GLU A 281 1.30 -6.52 -22.16
N PRO A 282 0.00 -6.71 -22.43
CA PRO A 282 -0.70 -5.94 -23.46
C PRO A 282 -0.97 -4.50 -23.02
N ARG A 283 -1.19 -3.59 -23.98
CA ARG A 283 -1.51 -2.16 -23.72
C ARG A 283 -2.91 -1.91 -23.10
N GLY A 284 -3.66 -2.94 -22.72
CA GLY A 284 -5.03 -2.84 -22.22
C GLY A 284 -5.30 -3.71 -20.98
N ARG A 285 -6.34 -3.36 -20.21
CA ARG A 285 -6.75 -4.14 -19.01
C ARG A 285 -7.53 -5.41 -19.32
N VAL A 286 -8.23 -5.45 -20.45
CA VAL A 286 -9.11 -6.57 -20.82
C VAL A 286 -8.28 -7.84 -20.99
N ASP A 287 -7.13 -7.72 -21.66
CA ASP A 287 -6.26 -8.85 -21.96
C ASP A 287 -5.21 -9.11 -20.87
N PHE A 288 -5.01 -8.17 -19.94
CA PHE A 288 -3.99 -8.30 -18.87
C PHE A 288 -4.24 -9.52 -17.98
N LYS A 289 -5.50 -9.71 -17.55
CA LYS A 289 -5.83 -10.81 -16.64
C LYS A 289 -5.60 -12.17 -17.31
N ALA A 290 -6.05 -12.31 -18.55
CA ALA A 290 -5.89 -13.56 -19.30
C ALA A 290 -4.40 -13.95 -19.43
N VAL A 291 -3.54 -13.00 -19.80
CA VAL A 291 -2.10 -13.26 -19.94
C VAL A 291 -1.42 -13.60 -18.61
N VAL A 292 -1.87 -13.00 -17.50
CA VAL A 292 -1.37 -13.33 -16.16
C VAL A 292 -1.82 -14.73 -15.73
N ASP A 293 -3.07 -15.09 -15.97
CA ASP A 293 -3.61 -16.43 -15.68
C ASP A 293 -2.83 -17.50 -16.50
N GLU A 294 -2.59 -17.26 -17.79
CA GLU A 294 -1.77 -18.13 -18.65
C GLU A 294 -0.31 -18.24 -18.16
N TYR A 295 0.28 -17.15 -17.66
CA TYR A 295 1.62 -17.18 -17.06
C TYR A 295 1.65 -18.05 -15.79
N HIS A 296 0.63 -17.96 -14.93
CA HIS A 296 0.52 -18.79 -13.72
C HIS A 296 0.36 -20.29 -14.03
N GLU A 297 -0.41 -20.62 -15.07
CA GLU A 297 -0.50 -21.99 -15.58
C GLU A 297 0.88 -22.47 -16.07
N ALA A 298 1.56 -21.67 -16.90
CA ALA A 298 2.86 -22.03 -17.46
C ALA A 298 3.96 -22.23 -16.41
N ILE A 299 4.00 -21.46 -15.32
CA ILE A 299 5.00 -21.69 -14.24
C ILE A 299 4.72 -22.94 -13.40
N THR A 300 3.47 -23.43 -13.39
CA THR A 300 3.06 -24.59 -12.60
C THR A 300 3.23 -25.88 -13.41
N ASP A 301 2.86 -25.84 -14.69
CA ASP A 301 2.75 -27.03 -15.53
C ASP A 301 3.99 -27.29 -16.42
N ASP A 302 4.74 -26.24 -16.82
CA ASP A 302 5.95 -26.39 -17.63
C ASP A 302 7.20 -26.52 -16.74
N PRO A 303 7.98 -27.63 -16.83
CA PRO A 303 9.24 -27.76 -16.10
C PRO A 303 10.27 -26.68 -16.45
N LYS A 304 10.18 -26.06 -17.63
CA LYS A 304 11.03 -24.93 -18.04
C LYS A 304 10.59 -23.61 -17.39
N GLY A 305 9.30 -23.51 -17.06
CA GLY A 305 8.63 -22.33 -16.55
C GLY A 305 8.56 -21.18 -17.56
N ALA A 306 8.25 -19.99 -17.06
CA ALA A 306 7.86 -18.86 -17.90
C ALA A 306 8.59 -17.56 -17.54
N VAL A 307 8.65 -16.65 -18.51
CA VAL A 307 9.12 -15.27 -18.32
C VAL A 307 7.99 -14.30 -18.69
N PHE A 308 7.72 -13.34 -17.83
CA PHE A 308 6.73 -12.29 -18.07
C PHE A 308 7.41 -10.92 -18.14
N PHE A 309 7.24 -10.26 -19.29
CA PHE A 309 7.72 -8.91 -19.53
C PHE A 309 6.57 -7.92 -19.28
N ALA A 310 6.70 -7.11 -18.24
CA ALA A 310 5.66 -6.22 -17.77
C ALA A 310 6.16 -4.78 -17.63
N VAL A 311 5.24 -3.83 -17.45
CA VAL A 311 5.57 -2.44 -17.15
C VAL A 311 5.39 -2.18 -15.66
N CYS A 312 6.39 -1.56 -15.05
CA CYS A 312 6.36 -1.19 -13.65
C CYS A 312 5.30 -0.11 -13.42
N ARG A 313 4.08 -0.54 -13.12
CA ARG A 313 3.00 0.29 -12.60
C ARG A 313 3.04 0.11 -11.10
N GLY A 314 2.97 1.18 -10.31
CA GLY A 314 3.03 1.12 -8.82
C GLY A 314 1.97 0.23 -8.13
N LYS A 315 1.17 -0.52 -8.89
CA LYS A 315 0.47 -1.74 -8.51
C LYS A 315 0.56 -2.76 -9.65
N VAL A 316 1.40 -3.77 -9.49
CA VAL A 316 1.20 -5.07 -10.13
C VAL A 316 0.84 -6.02 -8.99
N PRO A 317 -0.43 -6.46 -8.85
CA PRO A 317 -0.71 -7.64 -8.08
C PRO A 317 -0.26 -8.81 -8.96
N LEU A 318 0.95 -9.30 -8.71
CA LEU A 318 1.29 -10.69 -8.99
C LEU A 318 0.73 -11.56 -7.87
#